data_AF-A0A4U0WI12-F1
#
_entry.id   AF-A0A4U0WI12-F1
#
_cell.length_a   1.000
_cell.length_b   1.000
_cell.length_c   1.000
_cell.angle_alpha   90.00
_cell.angle_beta   90.00
_cell.angle_gamma   90.00
#
_symmetry.space_group_name_H-M   'P 1'
#
loop_
_entity.id
_entity.type
_entity.pdbx_description
1 polymer ?
#
loop_
_entity_poly.entity_id
_entity_poly.type
_entity_poly.pdbx_seq_one_letter_code
_entity_poly.pdbx_strand_id
1 'polypeptide(L)'
;MTPNSPEMSALYFHNVSVTLGCGGESDSQALECVRTKDFRAVLKAALLVSYEPSKALPRPAFHPTVDNKTVFADYASLAAAGKFAKLVNAPYIAGNLDYEAGYYKISAYAAKKNLTAFEWDLFNLAGFTCPTGTEAANRAKYNVPVFRYRYFGTWPNLQLYPTSGAYHGSELEMVFGTAEDVSGLPNTATENAVSRYMMKAWAMFVAAPAHGLSELGWPFYEPEGKTLVRLGYGDDTKASFVEPSVYDARCPAVNDPSLAQGAF
;
A
#
# COMPACT_ATOMS: atom_id res chain seq x y z
N MET A 1 8.27 2.30 3.38
CA MET A 1 8.00 2.56 4.81
C MET A 1 9.29 2.44 5.61
N THR A 2 9.45 3.22 6.68
CA THR A 2 10.50 3.01 7.70
C THR A 2 9.88 2.24 8.87
N PRO A 3 10.26 0.97 9.13
CA PRO A 3 9.78 0.23 10.28
C PRO A 3 10.26 0.84 11.61
N ASN A 4 9.60 0.48 12.71
CA ASN A 4 10.02 0.89 14.04
C ASN A 4 11.36 0.23 14.39
N SER A 5 12.19 0.91 15.17
CA SER A 5 13.29 0.23 15.84
C SER A 5 12.77 -0.61 17.02
N PRO A 6 13.55 -1.60 17.49
CA PRO A 6 13.23 -2.33 18.72
C PRO A 6 12.99 -1.40 19.92
N GLU A 7 13.81 -0.37 20.06
CA GLU A 7 13.77 0.59 21.17
C GLU A 7 12.48 1.43 21.13
N MET A 8 12.10 1.92 19.94
CA MET A 8 10.83 2.64 19.77
C MET A 8 9.63 1.77 20.11
N SER A 9 9.66 0.50 19.68
CA SER A 9 8.56 -0.44 19.94
C SER A 9 8.45 -0.78 21.43
N ALA A 10 9.59 -0.96 22.10
CA ALA A 10 9.65 -1.15 23.55
C ALA A 10 9.08 0.08 24.27
N LEU A 11 9.54 1.29 23.92
CA LEU A 11 9.04 2.55 24.49
C LEU A 11 7.51 2.68 24.36
N TYR A 12 6.97 2.43 23.17
CA TYR A 12 5.52 2.49 22.93
C TYR A 12 4.76 1.46 23.77
N PHE A 13 5.27 0.23 23.86
CA PHE A 13 4.70 -0.80 24.72
C PHE A 13 4.72 -0.39 26.21
N HIS A 14 5.84 0.16 26.70
CA HIS A 14 5.96 0.59 28.10
C HIS A 14 5.02 1.76 28.41
N ASN A 15 4.81 2.70 27.48
CA ASN A 15 3.81 3.76 27.66
C ASN A 15 2.38 3.20 27.84
N VAL A 16 2.02 2.16 27.08
CA VAL A 16 0.75 1.43 27.27
C VAL A 16 0.71 0.76 28.64
N SER A 17 1.78 0.05 29.00
CA SER A 17 1.88 -0.66 30.28
C SER A 17 1.72 0.28 31.48
N VAL A 18 2.39 1.43 31.49
CA VAL A 18 2.28 2.46 32.53
C VAL A 18 0.84 2.96 32.64
N THR A 19 0.20 3.25 31.50
CA THR A 19 -1.20 3.72 31.44
C THR A 19 -2.18 2.70 32.03
N LEU A 20 -1.88 1.41 31.92
CA LEU A 20 -2.69 0.31 32.46
C LEU A 20 -2.37 -0.04 33.93
N GLY A 21 -1.41 0.66 34.54
CA GLY A 21 -0.92 0.38 35.89
C GLY A 21 -0.12 -0.93 35.98
N CYS A 22 0.55 -1.33 34.90
CA CYS A 22 1.33 -2.56 34.81
C CYS A 22 2.84 -2.37 34.96
N GLY A 23 3.30 -1.13 35.20
CA GLY A 23 4.72 -0.82 35.35
C GLY A 23 5.40 -0.39 34.04
N GLY A 24 6.63 0.10 34.16
CA GLY A 24 7.42 0.71 33.08
C GLY A 24 8.55 -0.18 32.57
N GLU A 25 9.62 0.46 32.07
CA GLU A 25 10.79 -0.22 31.48
C GLU A 25 11.51 -1.16 32.45
N SER A 26 11.48 -0.89 33.75
CA SER A 26 12.14 -1.70 34.79
C SER A 26 11.32 -2.92 35.24
N ASP A 27 10.06 -3.04 34.82
CA ASP A 27 9.14 -4.05 35.35
C ASP A 27 9.10 -5.29 34.46
N SER A 28 9.84 -6.33 34.87
CA SER A 28 9.91 -7.61 34.14
C SER A 28 8.57 -8.35 34.01
N GLN A 29 7.56 -7.96 34.80
CA GLN A 29 6.20 -8.51 34.79
C GLN A 29 5.21 -7.69 33.95
N ALA A 30 5.64 -6.58 33.32
CA ALA A 30 4.77 -5.67 32.58
C ALA A 30 3.91 -6.40 31.52
N LEU A 31 4.51 -7.25 30.70
CA LEU A 31 3.80 -8.01 29.67
C LEU A 31 2.73 -8.95 30.24
N GLU A 32 3.05 -9.65 31.32
CA GLU A 32 2.11 -10.57 31.95
C GLU A 32 0.94 -9.81 32.57
N CYS A 33 1.21 -8.68 33.23
CA CYS A 33 0.15 -7.81 33.73
C CYS A 33 -0.75 -7.28 32.61
N VAL A 34 -0.18 -6.78 31.50
CA VAL A 34 -0.97 -6.24 30.37
C VAL A 34 -1.89 -7.31 29.79
N ARG A 35 -1.46 -8.57 29.70
CA ARG A 35 -2.28 -9.69 29.22
C ARG A 35 -3.51 -9.98 30.08
N THR A 36 -3.52 -9.56 31.34
CA THR A 36 -4.69 -9.70 32.23
C THR A 36 -5.74 -8.59 32.04
N LYS A 37 -5.42 -7.52 31.31
CA LYS A 37 -6.31 -6.36 31.14
C LYS A 37 -7.34 -6.61 30.05
N ASP A 38 -8.51 -5.98 30.19
CA ASP A 38 -9.52 -5.97 29.15
C ASP A 38 -8.97 -5.32 27.86
N PHE A 39 -9.23 -5.94 26.71
CA PHE A 39 -8.66 -5.48 25.44
C PHE A 39 -9.10 -4.06 25.06
N ARG A 40 -10.28 -3.60 25.50
CA ARG A 40 -10.73 -2.21 25.25
C ARG A 40 -9.94 -1.23 26.09
N ALA A 41 -9.51 -1.61 27.29
CA ALA A 41 -8.60 -0.81 28.10
C ALA A 41 -7.23 -0.70 27.42
N VAL A 42 -6.71 -1.82 26.89
CA VAL A 42 -5.46 -1.84 26.11
C VAL A 42 -5.56 -0.93 24.89
N LEU A 43 -6.65 -1.00 24.13
CA LEU A 43 -6.87 -0.14 22.96
C LEU A 43 -6.92 1.34 23.34
N LYS A 44 -7.64 1.70 24.41
CA LYS A 44 -7.68 3.08 24.92
C LYS A 44 -6.31 3.58 25.35
N ALA A 45 -5.52 2.74 26.03
CA ALA A 45 -4.15 3.09 26.41
C ALA A 45 -3.24 3.26 25.19
N ALA A 46 -3.36 2.40 24.18
CA ALA A 46 -2.61 2.51 22.92
C ALA A 46 -2.90 3.82 22.16
N LEU A 47 -4.15 4.30 22.19
CA LEU A 47 -4.54 5.58 21.57
C LEU A 47 -3.90 6.81 22.24
N LEU A 48 -3.43 6.69 23.48
CA LEU A 48 -2.74 7.77 24.19
C LEU A 48 -1.23 7.80 23.92
N VAL A 49 -0.68 6.78 23.26
CA VAL A 49 0.73 6.72 22.93
C VAL A 49 1.04 7.76 21.86
N SER A 50 1.90 8.71 22.22
CA SER A 50 2.44 9.69 21.27
C SER A 50 3.34 8.99 20.26
N TYR A 51 3.26 9.42 19.01
CA TYR A 51 4.01 8.86 17.89
C TYR A 51 4.97 9.88 17.27
N GLU A 52 5.98 9.38 16.58
CA GLU A 52 6.96 10.22 15.88
C GLU A 52 6.29 11.13 14.83
N PRO A 53 6.58 12.44 14.83
CA PRO A 53 6.02 13.35 13.85
C PRO A 53 6.48 12.96 12.46
N SER A 54 5.59 12.91 11.48
CA SER A 54 5.98 12.83 10.05
C SER A 54 5.67 14.13 9.32
N LYS A 55 6.05 14.22 8.04
CA LYS A 55 5.70 15.34 7.16
C LYS A 55 4.20 15.33 6.85
N ALA A 56 3.68 14.31 6.15
CA ALA A 56 2.31 14.31 5.63
C ALA A 56 1.25 13.83 6.63
N LEU A 57 1.53 12.78 7.41
CA LEU A 57 0.50 12.03 8.16
C LEU A 57 0.85 11.83 9.65
N PRO A 58 -0.12 11.54 10.52
CA PRO A 58 0.16 10.82 11.76
C PRO A 58 0.84 9.48 11.47
N ARG A 59 1.89 9.11 12.22
CA ARG A 59 2.43 7.73 12.15
C ARG A 59 1.79 6.92 13.27
N PRO A 60 1.15 5.78 13.02
CA PRO A 60 0.74 4.86 14.07
C PRO A 60 1.95 4.47 14.93
N ALA A 61 1.81 4.49 16.26
CA ALA A 61 2.89 4.06 17.14
C ALA A 61 3.18 2.55 16.95
N PHE A 62 2.14 1.74 16.76
CA PHE A 62 2.23 0.30 16.59
C PHE A 62 2.16 -0.08 15.11
N HIS A 63 3.29 -0.45 14.53
CA HIS A 63 3.46 -0.93 13.16
C HIS A 63 4.71 -1.84 13.10
N PRO A 64 5.04 -2.49 11.96
CA PRO A 64 6.19 -3.39 11.87
C PRO A 64 7.47 -2.85 12.51
N THR A 65 8.15 -3.72 13.25
CA THR A 65 9.38 -3.45 14.00
C THR A 65 10.52 -4.26 13.41
N VAL A 66 11.67 -3.65 13.16
CA VAL A 66 12.87 -4.36 12.72
C VAL A 66 13.25 -5.41 13.75
N ASP A 67 13.17 -6.68 13.36
CA ASP A 67 13.60 -7.84 14.15
C ASP A 67 14.68 -8.66 13.44
N ASN A 68 15.01 -8.31 12.18
CA ASN A 68 15.89 -9.04 11.27
C ASN A 68 15.53 -10.53 11.11
N LYS A 69 14.26 -10.87 11.32
CA LYS A 69 13.68 -12.21 11.13
C LYS A 69 12.50 -12.15 10.17
N THR A 70 11.54 -11.29 10.48
CA THR A 70 10.34 -11.05 9.68
C THR A 70 10.37 -9.67 9.02
N VAL A 71 10.97 -8.69 9.70
CA VAL A 71 11.12 -7.31 9.25
C VAL A 71 12.60 -6.95 9.24
N PHE A 72 13.13 -6.67 8.06
CA PHE A 72 14.54 -6.33 7.84
C PHE A 72 14.74 -4.81 7.79
N ALA A 73 15.91 -4.34 8.22
CA ALA A 73 16.25 -2.91 8.15
C ALA A 73 16.57 -2.44 6.72
N ASP A 74 16.94 -3.36 5.82
CA ASP A 74 17.62 -3.07 4.55
C ASP A 74 16.95 -3.74 3.33
N TYR A 75 15.61 -3.78 3.30
CA TYR A 75 14.83 -4.38 2.20
C TYR A 75 15.28 -3.96 0.80
N ALA A 76 15.62 -2.68 0.58
CA ALA A 76 16.07 -2.20 -0.72
C ALA A 76 17.36 -2.91 -1.18
N SER A 77 18.34 -3.06 -0.28
CA SER A 77 19.60 -3.74 -0.56
C SER A 77 19.38 -5.25 -0.75
N LEU A 78 18.56 -5.87 0.10
CA LEU A 78 18.21 -7.29 0.00
C LEU A 78 17.52 -7.60 -1.34
N ALA A 79 16.52 -6.79 -1.72
CA ALA A 79 15.79 -6.97 -2.97
C ALA A 79 16.70 -6.73 -4.20
N ALA A 80 17.53 -5.69 -4.19
CA ALA A 80 18.48 -5.42 -5.27
C ALA A 80 19.50 -6.55 -5.47
N ALA A 81 19.84 -7.28 -4.40
CA ALA A 81 20.71 -8.45 -4.38
C ALA A 81 19.96 -9.80 -4.59
N GLY A 82 18.65 -9.77 -4.81
CA GLY A 82 17.85 -10.98 -5.07
C GLY A 82 17.64 -11.87 -3.85
N LYS A 83 17.69 -11.30 -2.64
CA LYS A 83 17.47 -11.97 -1.34
C LYS A 83 15.98 -12.01 -1.00
N PHE A 84 15.19 -12.57 -1.90
CA PHE A 84 13.76 -12.87 -1.72
C PHE A 84 13.45 -14.25 -2.30
N ALA A 85 12.27 -14.78 -2.01
CA ALA A 85 11.82 -16.06 -2.57
C ALA A 85 11.69 -15.96 -4.11
N LYS A 86 12.50 -16.74 -4.83
CA LYS A 86 12.51 -16.78 -6.30
C LYS A 86 11.49 -17.78 -6.82
N LEU A 87 10.21 -17.47 -6.64
CA LEU A 87 9.11 -18.33 -7.05
C LEU A 87 8.89 -18.24 -8.58
N VAL A 88 9.79 -18.82 -9.36
CA VAL A 88 9.76 -18.74 -10.84
C VAL A 88 8.49 -19.34 -11.46
N ASN A 89 7.79 -20.22 -10.74
CA ASN A 89 6.54 -20.84 -11.18
C ASN A 89 5.28 -20.19 -10.58
N ALA A 90 5.43 -19.15 -9.76
CA ALA A 90 4.32 -18.41 -9.17
C ALA A 90 4.52 -16.91 -9.40
N PRO A 91 3.95 -16.37 -10.49
CA PRO A 91 4.09 -14.95 -10.80
C PRO A 91 3.59 -14.07 -9.67
N TYR A 92 4.22 -12.92 -9.50
CA TYR A 92 3.83 -11.92 -8.52
C TYR A 92 2.96 -10.85 -9.19
N ILE A 93 1.80 -10.53 -8.63
CA ILE A 93 1.00 -9.38 -9.06
C ILE A 93 1.17 -8.25 -8.05
N ALA A 94 1.47 -7.05 -8.52
CA ALA A 94 1.49 -5.85 -7.70
C ALA A 94 1.01 -4.63 -8.48
N GLY A 95 0.50 -3.65 -7.76
CA GLY A 95 0.09 -2.40 -8.37
C GLY A 95 -0.09 -1.30 -7.34
N ASN A 96 -0.48 -0.15 -7.87
CA ASN A 96 -0.81 1.03 -7.10
C ASN A 96 -1.90 1.81 -7.83
N LEU A 97 -2.52 2.77 -7.16
CA LEU A 97 -3.55 3.61 -7.75
C LEU A 97 -2.93 4.89 -8.31
N ASP A 98 -3.65 5.53 -9.23
CA ASP A 98 -3.16 6.73 -9.89
C ASP A 98 -3.02 7.91 -8.92
N TYR A 99 -3.88 7.94 -7.89
CA TYR A 99 -3.91 9.02 -6.92
C TYR A 99 -4.07 8.54 -5.48
N GLU A 100 -3.17 7.68 -5.03
CA GLU A 100 -3.09 7.13 -3.66
C GLU A 100 -3.33 8.18 -2.57
N ALA A 101 -2.71 9.35 -2.72
CA ALA A 101 -2.84 10.49 -1.82
C ALA A 101 -4.28 10.98 -1.58
N GLY A 102 -5.21 10.65 -2.49
CA GLY A 102 -6.61 11.07 -2.39
C GLY A 102 -7.27 10.67 -1.06
N TYR A 103 -6.96 9.49 -0.53
CA TYR A 103 -7.48 9.07 0.78
C TYR A 103 -6.76 9.81 1.91
N TYR A 104 -5.43 9.84 1.83
CA TYR A 104 -4.55 10.39 2.86
C TYR A 104 -4.70 11.89 3.10
N LYS A 105 -5.19 12.63 2.11
CA LYS A 105 -5.55 14.05 2.24
C LYS A 105 -6.61 14.29 3.32
N ILE A 106 -7.52 13.34 3.57
CA ILE A 106 -8.52 13.42 4.64
C ILE A 106 -7.81 13.42 6.01
N SER A 107 -6.90 12.46 6.21
CA SER A 107 -6.12 12.34 7.44
C SER A 107 -5.18 13.53 7.67
N ALA A 108 -4.53 14.04 6.62
CA ALA A 108 -3.70 15.24 6.70
C ALA A 108 -4.54 16.48 7.05
N TYR A 109 -5.72 16.64 6.44
CA TYR A 109 -6.65 17.72 6.76
C TYR A 109 -7.11 17.67 8.22
N ALA A 110 -7.51 16.49 8.72
CA ALA A 110 -7.87 16.30 10.13
C ALA A 110 -6.72 16.65 11.09
N ALA A 111 -5.48 16.34 10.70
CA ALA A 111 -4.26 16.69 11.42
C ALA A 111 -3.81 18.15 11.22
N LYS A 112 -4.59 18.98 10.52
CA LYS A 112 -4.27 20.39 10.20
C LYS A 112 -2.96 20.56 9.44
N LYS A 113 -2.58 19.55 8.64
CA LYS A 113 -1.40 19.58 7.78
C LYS A 113 -1.81 20.03 6.39
N ASN A 114 -1.08 21.00 5.85
CA ASN A 114 -1.30 21.52 4.51
C ASN A 114 -0.05 21.29 3.67
N LEU A 115 -0.20 20.48 2.62
CA LEU A 115 0.85 20.14 1.68
C LEU A 115 0.50 20.70 0.30
N THR A 116 1.50 21.18 -0.41
CA THR A 116 1.39 21.65 -1.80
C THR A 116 1.07 20.50 -2.74
N ALA A 117 0.56 20.82 -3.94
CA ALA A 117 0.34 19.82 -4.99
C ALA A 117 1.61 19.03 -5.34
N PHE A 118 2.76 19.70 -5.33
CA PHE A 118 4.06 19.08 -5.57
C PHE A 118 4.44 18.09 -4.46
N GLU A 119 4.22 18.44 -3.19
CA GLU A 119 4.49 17.51 -2.08
C GLU A 119 3.56 16.30 -2.09
N TRP A 120 2.30 16.45 -2.50
CA TRP A 120 1.38 15.32 -2.68
C TRP A 120 1.77 14.40 -3.83
N ASP A 121 2.32 14.96 -4.89
CA ASP A 121 2.86 14.17 -5.99
C ASP A 121 4.13 13.41 -5.55
N LEU A 122 5.04 14.05 -4.81
CA LEU A 122 6.17 13.35 -4.19
C LEU A 122 5.72 12.27 -3.20
N PHE A 123 4.64 12.49 -2.44
CA PHE A 123 4.03 11.49 -1.57
C PHE A 123 3.57 10.25 -2.35
N ASN A 124 2.86 10.44 -3.47
CA ASN A 124 2.40 9.32 -4.33
C ASN A 124 3.59 8.51 -4.89
N LEU A 125 4.64 9.21 -5.32
CA LEU A 125 5.86 8.58 -5.82
C LEU A 125 6.55 7.77 -4.71
N ALA A 126 6.83 8.41 -3.58
CA ALA A 126 7.60 7.83 -2.48
C ALA A 126 6.89 6.67 -1.77
N GLY A 127 5.58 6.78 -1.59
CA GLY A 127 4.79 5.80 -0.84
C GLY A 127 4.40 4.57 -1.67
N PHE A 128 4.16 4.76 -2.97
CA PHE A 128 3.42 3.78 -3.75
C PHE A 128 4.04 3.50 -5.12
N THR A 129 4.15 4.52 -5.99
CA THR A 129 4.58 4.29 -7.38
C THR A 129 6.00 3.73 -7.47
N CYS A 130 6.96 4.39 -6.81
CA CYS A 130 8.36 3.99 -6.86
C CYS A 130 8.66 2.67 -6.14
N PRO A 131 8.21 2.41 -4.90
CA PRO A 131 8.47 1.12 -4.26
C PRO A 131 7.86 -0.06 -5.04
N THR A 132 6.64 0.08 -5.58
CA THR A 132 6.03 -0.95 -6.43
C THR A 132 6.82 -1.19 -7.72
N GLY A 133 7.30 -0.12 -8.37
CA GLY A 133 8.14 -0.22 -9.56
C GLY A 133 9.50 -0.86 -9.29
N THR A 134 10.20 -0.43 -8.23
CA THR A 134 11.48 -1.02 -7.80
C THR A 134 11.32 -2.51 -7.50
N GLU A 135 10.25 -2.91 -6.82
CA GLU A 135 10.04 -4.30 -6.47
C GLU A 135 9.70 -5.18 -7.69
N ALA A 136 8.90 -4.67 -8.63
CA ALA A 136 8.65 -5.34 -9.90
C ALA A 136 9.95 -5.51 -10.71
N ALA A 137 10.78 -4.47 -10.79
CA ALA A 137 12.07 -4.50 -11.48
C ALA A 137 13.06 -5.47 -10.84
N ASN A 138 13.16 -5.49 -9.51
CA ASN A 138 14.03 -6.44 -8.81
C ASN A 138 13.61 -7.90 -9.07
N ARG A 139 12.30 -8.20 -9.03
CA ARG A 139 11.81 -9.54 -9.34
C ARG A 139 12.08 -9.95 -10.78
N ALA A 140 11.78 -9.07 -11.74
CA ALA A 140 12.06 -9.31 -13.15
C ALA A 140 13.56 -9.55 -13.42
N LYS A 141 14.44 -8.73 -12.83
CA LYS A 141 15.91 -8.88 -12.90
C LYS A 141 16.40 -10.27 -12.45
N TYR A 142 15.69 -10.90 -11.52
CA TYR A 142 16.01 -12.24 -11.02
C TYR A 142 15.10 -13.35 -11.60
N ASN A 143 14.50 -13.10 -12.77
CA ASN A 143 13.65 -14.04 -13.51
C ASN A 143 12.43 -14.54 -12.73
N VAL A 144 11.91 -13.76 -11.78
CA VAL A 144 10.60 -14.00 -11.18
C VAL A 144 9.57 -13.29 -12.04
N PRO A 145 8.59 -14.00 -12.63
CA PRO A 145 7.57 -13.36 -13.44
C PRO A 145 6.72 -12.40 -12.60
N VAL A 146 6.44 -11.21 -13.15
CA VAL A 146 5.65 -10.19 -12.46
C VAL A 146 4.58 -9.65 -13.39
N PHE A 147 3.39 -9.37 -12.86
CA PHE A 147 2.41 -8.50 -13.48
C PHE A 147 2.36 -7.21 -12.67
N ARG A 148 2.56 -6.07 -13.32
CA ARG A 148 2.44 -4.76 -12.65
C ARG A 148 1.27 -3.98 -13.22
N TYR A 149 0.40 -3.50 -12.34
CA TYR A 149 -0.75 -2.68 -12.73
C TYR A 149 -0.75 -1.30 -12.08
N ARG A 150 -1.47 -0.37 -12.70
CA ARG A 150 -1.87 0.92 -12.15
C ARG A 150 -3.36 1.12 -12.36
N TYR A 151 -4.10 1.45 -11.30
CA TYR A 151 -5.55 1.63 -11.34
C TYR A 151 -5.92 3.11 -11.43
N PHE A 152 -6.84 3.45 -12.33
CA PHE A 152 -7.26 4.81 -12.66
C PHE A 152 -8.75 5.05 -12.49
N GLY A 153 -9.52 4.01 -12.14
CA GLY A 153 -10.98 4.10 -12.09
C GLY A 153 -11.43 5.15 -11.09
N THR A 154 -12.27 6.06 -11.56
CA THR A 154 -12.93 7.09 -10.72
C THR A 154 -14.42 7.02 -10.96
N TRP A 155 -15.17 6.87 -9.88
CA TRP A 155 -16.60 6.57 -9.96
C TRP A 155 -17.40 7.56 -9.11
N PRO A 156 -18.55 8.06 -9.60
CA PRO A 156 -19.34 9.06 -8.88
C PRO A 156 -19.80 8.59 -7.48
N ASN A 157 -20.18 7.32 -7.33
CA ASN A 157 -20.63 6.71 -6.08
C ASN A 157 -19.49 6.48 -5.07
N LEU A 158 -18.24 6.34 -5.53
CA LEU A 158 -17.07 6.10 -4.68
C LEU A 158 -16.26 7.37 -4.39
N GLN A 159 -16.63 8.53 -4.94
CA GLN A 159 -15.89 9.77 -4.72
C GLN A 159 -15.98 10.25 -3.25
N LEU A 160 -14.84 10.33 -2.56
CA LEU A 160 -14.78 10.81 -1.17
C LEU A 160 -14.99 12.33 -1.06
N TYR A 161 -14.46 13.07 -2.03
CA TYR A 161 -14.60 14.52 -2.18
C TYR A 161 -14.26 14.90 -3.63
N PRO A 162 -14.65 16.09 -4.12
CA PRO A 162 -14.30 16.51 -5.48
C PRO A 162 -12.78 16.43 -5.69
N THR A 163 -12.31 15.67 -6.69
CA THR A 163 -10.89 15.39 -6.97
C THR A 163 -10.19 14.35 -6.08
N SER A 164 -10.92 13.52 -5.33
CA SER A 164 -10.32 12.39 -4.59
C SER A 164 -9.66 11.34 -5.50
N GLY A 165 -9.98 11.34 -6.81
CA GLY A 165 -9.34 10.49 -7.82
C GLY A 165 -9.46 9.00 -7.52
N ALA A 166 -8.56 8.21 -8.12
CA ALA A 166 -8.34 6.80 -7.78
C ALA A 166 -7.51 6.75 -6.49
N TYR A 167 -8.19 6.93 -5.35
CA TYR A 167 -7.58 7.01 -4.03
C TYR A 167 -7.20 5.65 -3.48
N HIS A 168 -6.24 5.63 -2.55
CA HIS A 168 -5.76 4.42 -1.89
C HIS A 168 -6.89 3.48 -1.42
N GLY A 169 -6.90 2.25 -1.95
CA GLY A 169 -7.89 1.21 -1.63
C GLY A 169 -9.17 1.21 -2.48
N SER A 170 -9.40 2.21 -3.34
CA SER A 170 -10.62 2.29 -4.17
C SER A 170 -10.74 1.19 -5.24
N GLU A 171 -9.63 0.56 -5.63
CA GLU A 171 -9.63 -0.58 -6.55
C GLU A 171 -10.15 -1.85 -5.90
N LEU A 172 -10.10 -1.97 -4.57
CA LEU A 172 -10.60 -3.14 -3.85
C LEU A 172 -12.09 -3.34 -4.14
N GLU A 173 -12.86 -2.26 -4.23
CA GLU A 173 -14.28 -2.32 -4.57
C GLU A 173 -14.54 -2.90 -5.96
N MET A 174 -13.59 -2.71 -6.89
CA MET A 174 -13.66 -3.30 -8.21
C MET A 174 -13.24 -4.78 -8.19
N VAL A 175 -12.20 -5.13 -7.42
CA VAL A 175 -11.70 -6.50 -7.27
C VAL A 175 -12.71 -7.41 -6.57
N PHE A 176 -13.47 -6.90 -5.60
CA PHE A 176 -14.47 -7.66 -4.85
C PHE A 176 -15.89 -7.49 -5.37
N GLY A 177 -16.15 -6.48 -6.21
CA GLY A 177 -17.50 -6.21 -6.74
C GLY A 177 -18.45 -5.63 -5.68
N THR A 178 -17.91 -4.82 -4.75
CA THR A 178 -18.60 -4.34 -3.54
C THR A 178 -18.91 -2.84 -3.55
N ALA A 179 -18.68 -2.15 -4.68
CA ALA A 179 -18.83 -0.70 -4.76
C ALA A 179 -20.22 -0.17 -4.37
N GLU A 180 -21.30 -0.85 -4.76
CA GLU A 180 -22.67 -0.46 -4.39
C GLU A 180 -22.92 -0.66 -2.88
N ASP A 181 -22.40 -1.73 -2.29
CA ASP A 181 -22.55 -2.03 -0.86
C ASP A 181 -21.79 -1.00 0.01
N VAL A 182 -20.59 -0.60 -0.43
CA VAL A 182 -19.75 0.36 0.30
C VAL A 182 -20.27 1.78 0.16
N SER A 183 -20.75 2.18 -1.03
CA SER A 183 -21.24 3.54 -1.26
C SER A 183 -22.71 3.74 -0.89
N GLY A 184 -23.52 2.67 -0.88
CA GLY A 184 -24.98 2.75 -0.78
C GLY A 184 -25.65 3.38 -2.03
N LEU A 185 -24.91 3.54 -3.12
CA LEU A 185 -25.34 4.17 -4.36
C LEU A 185 -25.08 3.25 -5.55
N PRO A 186 -25.93 3.29 -6.60
CA PRO A 186 -25.78 2.40 -7.73
C PRO A 186 -24.51 2.69 -8.55
N ASN A 187 -23.91 1.64 -9.07
CA ASN A 187 -22.77 1.71 -9.98
C ASN A 187 -23.20 2.25 -11.35
N THR A 188 -22.27 2.91 -12.03
CA THR A 188 -22.45 3.18 -13.46
C THR A 188 -22.29 1.90 -14.31
N ALA A 189 -22.74 1.92 -15.57
CA ALA A 189 -22.56 0.78 -16.47
C ALA A 189 -21.07 0.48 -16.76
N THR A 190 -20.25 1.53 -16.92
CA THR A 190 -18.81 1.43 -17.14
C THR A 190 -18.09 0.87 -15.91
N GLU A 191 -18.44 1.36 -14.72
CA GLU A 191 -17.93 0.84 -13.45
C GLU A 191 -18.21 -0.65 -13.27
N ASN A 192 -19.45 -1.06 -13.52
CA ASN A 192 -19.85 -2.46 -13.51
C ASN A 192 -19.04 -3.32 -14.51
N ALA A 193 -18.70 -2.76 -15.68
CA ALA A 193 -17.86 -3.46 -16.65
C ALA A 193 -16.41 -3.59 -16.20
N VAL A 194 -15.84 -2.53 -15.61
CA VAL A 194 -14.47 -2.55 -15.05
C VAL A 194 -14.39 -3.51 -13.86
N SER A 195 -15.34 -3.46 -12.93
CA SER A 195 -15.39 -4.40 -11.80
C SER A 195 -15.47 -5.85 -12.25
N ARG A 196 -16.36 -6.17 -13.22
CA ARG A 196 -16.41 -7.53 -13.80
C ARG A 196 -15.08 -7.96 -14.43
N TYR A 197 -14.39 -7.04 -15.11
CA TYR A 197 -13.08 -7.33 -15.69
C TYR A 197 -12.03 -7.61 -14.60
N MET A 198 -11.97 -6.80 -13.55
CA MET A 198 -11.02 -6.96 -12.45
C MET A 198 -11.30 -8.23 -11.64
N MET A 199 -12.56 -8.51 -11.28
CA MET A 199 -12.95 -9.79 -10.66
C MET A 199 -12.50 -10.99 -11.50
N LYS A 200 -12.74 -10.95 -12.83
CA LYS A 200 -12.29 -12.00 -13.74
C LYS A 200 -10.76 -12.13 -13.74
N ALA A 201 -10.03 -11.02 -13.82
CA ALA A 201 -8.57 -11.04 -13.86
C ALA A 201 -7.97 -11.65 -12.59
N TRP A 202 -8.45 -11.25 -11.41
CA TRP A 202 -8.00 -11.83 -10.14
C TRP A 202 -8.38 -13.31 -10.02
N ALA A 203 -9.60 -13.70 -10.43
CA ALA A 203 -10.01 -15.10 -10.43
C ALA A 203 -9.12 -15.97 -11.36
N MET A 204 -8.80 -15.47 -12.55
CA MET A 204 -7.92 -16.15 -13.50
C MET A 204 -6.49 -16.25 -12.98
N PHE A 205 -5.99 -15.19 -12.32
CA PHE A 205 -4.68 -15.22 -11.67
C PHE A 205 -4.63 -16.28 -10.57
N VAL A 206 -5.63 -16.35 -9.68
CA VAL A 206 -5.66 -17.35 -8.61
C VAL A 206 -5.80 -18.77 -9.15
N ALA A 207 -6.66 -18.97 -10.16
CA ALA A 207 -6.90 -20.29 -10.76
C ALA A 207 -5.67 -20.82 -11.52
N ALA A 208 -4.95 -19.94 -12.22
CA ALA A 208 -3.78 -20.30 -13.01
C ALA A 208 -2.71 -19.19 -12.98
N PRO A 209 -1.94 -19.05 -11.88
CA PRO A 209 -1.03 -17.93 -11.68
C PRO A 209 -0.02 -17.74 -12.81
N ALA A 210 0.45 -18.83 -13.41
CA ALA A 210 1.46 -18.83 -14.46
C ALA A 210 0.99 -18.26 -15.81
N HIS A 211 -0.31 -18.31 -16.13
CA HIS A 211 -0.80 -17.95 -17.48
C HIS A 211 -2.19 -17.32 -17.53
N GLY A 212 -2.99 -17.36 -16.47
CA GLY A 212 -4.38 -16.86 -16.48
C GLY A 212 -4.49 -15.38 -16.83
N LEU A 213 -3.56 -14.54 -16.38
CA LEU A 213 -3.52 -13.13 -16.79
C LEU A 213 -3.03 -12.95 -18.24
N SER A 214 -2.12 -13.80 -18.71
CA SER A 214 -1.65 -13.78 -20.10
C SER A 214 -2.77 -14.12 -21.09
N GLU A 215 -3.73 -14.97 -20.71
CA GLU A 215 -4.95 -15.22 -21.51
C GLU A 215 -5.85 -13.98 -21.64
N LEU A 216 -5.75 -13.04 -20.70
CA LEU A 216 -6.37 -11.70 -20.79
C LEU A 216 -5.50 -10.68 -21.53
N GLY A 217 -4.37 -11.12 -22.08
CA GLY A 217 -3.40 -10.29 -22.78
C GLY A 217 -2.47 -9.50 -21.87
N TRP A 218 -2.45 -9.76 -20.56
CA TRP A 218 -1.52 -9.06 -19.67
C TRP A 218 -0.08 -9.50 -19.98
N PRO A 219 0.83 -8.56 -20.24
CA PRO A 219 2.23 -8.86 -20.41
C PRO A 219 2.90 -9.08 -19.03
N PHE A 220 3.92 -9.94 -19.00
CA PHE A 220 4.85 -9.91 -17.88
C PHE A 220 5.59 -8.56 -17.88
N TYR A 221 5.93 -8.07 -16.70
CA TYR A 221 6.60 -6.80 -16.49
C TYR A 221 8.01 -6.83 -17.09
N GLU A 222 8.26 -5.87 -17.97
CA GLU A 222 9.57 -5.53 -18.53
C GLU A 222 9.72 -4.00 -18.49
N PRO A 223 10.78 -3.45 -17.90
CA PRO A 223 10.90 -1.99 -17.70
C PRO A 223 10.84 -1.17 -18.99
N GLU A 224 11.37 -1.71 -20.10
CA GLU A 224 11.46 -1.05 -21.41
C GLU A 224 10.30 -1.39 -22.35
N GLY A 225 9.41 -2.31 -21.95
CA GLY A 225 8.26 -2.73 -22.75
C GLY A 225 6.96 -2.05 -22.33
N LYS A 226 5.92 -2.16 -23.17
CA LYS A 226 4.54 -1.74 -22.81
C LYS A 226 3.92 -2.74 -21.86
N THR A 227 4.40 -2.77 -20.62
CA THR A 227 4.09 -3.84 -19.65
C THR A 227 3.41 -3.36 -18.38
N LEU A 228 3.24 -2.05 -18.20
CA LEU A 228 2.40 -1.52 -17.13
C LEU A 228 0.93 -1.62 -17.56
N VAL A 229 0.19 -2.45 -16.84
CA VAL A 229 -1.24 -2.67 -17.04
C VAL A 229 -2.02 -1.49 -16.46
N ARG A 230 -2.81 -0.81 -17.28
CA ARG A 230 -3.73 0.24 -16.82
C ARG A 230 -5.13 -0.33 -16.68
N LEU A 231 -5.75 -0.13 -15.52
CA LEU A 231 -7.10 -0.59 -15.21
C LEU A 231 -8.01 0.61 -14.98
N GLY A 232 -9.18 0.65 -15.62
CA GLY A 232 -10.14 1.76 -15.50
C GLY A 232 -9.59 3.09 -16.03
N TYR A 233 -8.76 3.06 -17.08
CA TYR A 233 -8.14 4.25 -17.66
C TYR A 233 -9.07 4.92 -18.66
N GLY A 234 -9.57 6.12 -18.34
CA GLY A 234 -10.60 6.77 -19.16
C GLY A 234 -11.87 5.93 -19.20
N ASP A 235 -12.37 5.65 -20.41
CA ASP A 235 -13.55 4.78 -20.62
C ASP A 235 -13.17 3.30 -20.89
N ASP A 236 -11.91 2.91 -20.71
CA ASP A 236 -11.45 1.54 -20.93
C ASP A 236 -12.09 0.58 -19.91
N THR A 237 -12.89 -0.37 -20.41
CA THR A 237 -13.51 -1.44 -19.60
C THR A 237 -12.67 -2.70 -19.49
N LYS A 238 -11.49 -2.71 -20.11
CA LYS A 238 -10.49 -3.78 -20.09
C LYS A 238 -9.11 -3.18 -19.86
N ALA A 239 -8.11 -4.02 -19.59
CA ALA A 239 -6.74 -3.54 -19.49
C ALA A 239 -6.26 -2.89 -20.79
N SER A 240 -5.54 -1.78 -20.65
CA SER A 240 -4.64 -1.25 -21.68
C SER A 240 -3.20 -1.24 -21.16
N PHE A 241 -2.22 -1.10 -22.04
CA PHE A 241 -0.81 -1.28 -21.67
C PHE A 241 0.05 -0.11 -22.12
N VAL A 242 1.00 0.27 -21.27
CA VAL A 242 1.92 1.39 -21.50
C VAL A 242 3.29 1.06 -20.93
N GLU A 243 4.32 1.79 -21.36
CA GLU A 243 5.65 1.69 -20.75
C GLU A 243 5.61 2.16 -19.29
N PRO A 244 6.24 1.42 -18.36
CA PRO A 244 6.37 1.84 -16.96
C PRO A 244 6.96 3.26 -16.79
N SER A 245 7.87 3.64 -17.68
CA SER A 245 8.54 4.96 -17.71
C SER A 245 7.57 6.14 -17.70
N VAL A 246 6.35 5.98 -18.22
CA VAL A 246 5.31 7.03 -18.22
C VAL A 246 4.97 7.51 -16.80
N TYR A 247 5.02 6.62 -15.81
CA TYR A 247 4.73 6.95 -14.40
C TYR A 247 5.97 6.86 -13.50
N ASP A 248 7.02 6.16 -13.94
CA ASP A 248 8.22 5.92 -13.14
C ASP A 248 9.36 6.90 -13.42
N ALA A 249 9.31 7.71 -14.48
CA ALA A 249 10.42 8.59 -14.88
C ALA A 249 10.91 9.53 -13.77
N ARG A 250 10.07 9.81 -12.77
CA ARG A 250 10.39 10.68 -11.63
C ARG A 250 10.81 9.91 -10.38
N CYS A 251 10.87 8.59 -10.45
CA CYS A 251 11.36 7.78 -9.35
C CYS A 251 12.88 7.90 -9.22
N PRO A 252 13.39 8.21 -8.02
CA PRO A 252 14.84 8.24 -7.79
C PRO A 252 15.41 6.82 -7.79
N ALA A 253 16.73 6.71 -8.01
CA ALA A 253 17.44 5.43 -7.88
C ALA A 253 17.33 4.82 -6.47
N VAL A 254 17.25 5.68 -5.45
CA VAL A 254 17.01 5.31 -4.05
C VAL A 254 15.77 6.05 -3.57
N ASN A 255 14.72 5.29 -3.22
CA ASN A 255 13.47 5.85 -2.74
C ASN A 255 13.63 6.46 -1.34
N ASP A 256 13.18 7.71 -1.15
CA ASP A 256 13.05 8.34 0.17
C ASP A 256 11.58 8.30 0.62
N PRO A 257 11.21 7.44 1.60
CA PRO A 257 9.84 7.35 2.07
C PRO A 257 9.44 8.48 3.03
N SER A 258 10.30 9.46 3.33
CA SER A 258 10.09 10.46 4.40
C SER A 258 8.77 11.24 4.28
N LEU A 259 8.33 11.56 3.06
CA LEU A 259 7.05 12.24 2.83
C LEU A 259 5.84 11.32 3.02
N ALA A 260 5.97 10.03 2.72
CA ALA A 260 4.89 9.04 2.78
C ALA A 260 4.86 8.24 4.10
N GLN A 261 5.61 8.67 5.12
CA GLN A 261 5.56 8.06 6.43
C GLN A 261 4.15 8.21 7.04
N GLY A 262 3.58 7.09 7.47
CA GLY A 262 2.21 7.04 7.97
C GLY A 262 1.17 6.57 6.93
N ALA A 263 1.60 6.34 5.69
CA ALA A 263 0.78 5.71 4.66
C ALA A 263 0.93 4.18 4.74
N PHE A 264 -0.18 3.46 4.88
CA PHE A 264 -0.27 2.00 4.99
C PHE A 264 -1.43 1.48 4.16
#